data_AF-A0A7Y6BRS6-F1
#
_entry.id   AF-A0A7Y6BRS6-F1
#
_cell.length_a   1.000
_cell.length_b   1.000
_cell.length_c   1.000
_cell.angle_alpha   90.00
_cell.angle_beta   90.00
_cell.angle_gamma   90.00
#
_symmetry.space_group_name_H-M   'P 1'
#
loop_
_entity.id
_entity.type
_entity.pdbx_description
1 polymer ?
#
loop_
_entity_poly.entity_id
_entity_poly.type
_entity_poly.pdbx_seq_one_letter_code
_entity_poly.pdbx_strand_id
1 'polypeptide(L)' 'QRITLKDYAMRFGQTKTAKDLGVYQSAINKAIHAGRKIFLTINADGSVYAEEVKPFPSNKKTTA' A
#
# COMPACT_ATOMS: atom_id res chain seq x y z
N GLN A 1 13.11 7.02 -2.42
CA GLN A 1 12.99 6.60 -1.00
C GLN A 1 11.92 5.52 -0.87
N ARG A 2 12.16 4.43 -0.11
CA ARG A 2 11.17 3.35 0.13
C ARG A 2 10.55 3.47 1.52
N ILE A 3 9.23 3.35 1.62
CA ILE A 3 8.44 3.46 2.87
C ILE A 3 7.23 2.53 2.82
N THR A 4 6.70 2.09 3.96
CA THR A 4 5.46 1.27 3.95
C THR A 4 4.23 2.12 3.64
N LEU A 5 3.17 1.50 3.10
CA LEU A 5 1.89 2.18 2.88
C LEU A 5 1.34 2.79 4.18
N LYS A 6 1.48 2.07 5.29
CA LYS A 6 0.98 2.52 6.60
C LYS A 6 1.72 3.79 7.05
N ASP A 7 3.04 3.81 6.97
CA ASP A 7 3.83 4.96 7.43
C ASP A 7 3.61 6.18 6.53
N TYR A 8 3.50 5.97 5.21
CA TYR A 8 3.18 7.03 4.27
C TYR A 8 1.79 7.63 4.56
N ALA A 9 0.78 6.79 4.78
CA ALA A 9 -0.56 7.23 5.12
C ALA A 9 -0.65 7.92 6.49
N MET A 10 0.18 7.52 7.47
CA MET A 10 0.30 8.22 8.75
C MET A 10 0.94 9.60 8.60
N ARG A 11 1.95 9.73 7.74
CA ARG A 11 2.68 11.00 7.55
C ARG A 11 1.91 12.01 6.70
N PHE A 12 1.23 11.55 5.66
CA PHE A 12 0.61 12.41 4.64
C PHE A 12 -0.92 12.36 4.63
N GLY A 13 -1.53 11.44 5.38
CA GLY A 13 -2.97 11.21 5.39
C GLY A 13 -3.44 10.25 4.30
N GLN A 14 -4.54 9.55 4.59
CA GLN A 14 -5.09 8.53 3.69
C GLN A 14 -5.65 9.13 2.39
N THR A 15 -6.24 10.33 2.45
CA THR A 15 -6.80 11.02 1.27
C THR A 15 -5.72 11.41 0.27
N LYS A 16 -4.59 11.97 0.73
CA LYS A 16 -3.45 12.30 -0.13
C LYS A 16 -2.82 11.03 -0.71
N THR A 17 -2.60 10.02 0.14
CA THR A 17 -2.07 8.72 -0.31
C THR A 17 -2.92 8.09 -1.41
N ALA A 18 -4.25 8.17 -1.27
CA ALA A 18 -5.18 7.67 -2.27
C ALA A 18 -5.07 8.43 -3.61
N LYS A 19 -4.98 9.76 -3.54
CA LYS A 19 -4.76 10.61 -4.72
C LYS A 19 -3.44 10.30 -5.42
N ASP A 20 -2.35 10.19 -4.66
CA ASP A 20 -1.00 9.91 -5.17
C ASP A 20 -0.93 8.54 -5.87
N LEU A 21 -1.71 7.55 -5.39
CA LEU A 21 -1.77 6.21 -5.96
C LEU A 21 -2.91 6.00 -6.97
N GLY A 22 -3.73 7.03 -7.24
CA GLY A 22 -4.86 6.93 -8.17
C GLY A 22 -5.96 5.97 -7.73
N VAL A 23 -6.21 5.83 -6.42
CA VAL A 23 -7.24 4.94 -5.85
C VAL A 23 -8.17 5.69 -4.91
N TYR A 24 -9.26 5.04 -4.46
CA TYR A 24 -10.11 5.58 -3.40
C TYR A 24 -9.48 5.46 -2.01
N GLN A 25 -9.78 6.41 -1.12
CA GLN A 25 -9.29 6.37 0.27
C GLN A 25 -9.72 5.10 1.01
N SER A 26 -10.90 4.56 0.68
CA SER A 26 -11.38 3.28 1.22
C SER A 26 -10.47 2.09 0.86
N ALA A 27 -9.78 2.12 -0.28
CA ALA A 27 -8.81 1.09 -0.67
C ALA A 27 -7.55 1.14 0.22
N ILE A 28 -7.09 2.33 0.56
CA ILE A 28 -5.96 2.52 1.50
C ILE A 28 -6.33 1.98 2.88
N ASN A 29 -7.52 2.34 3.37
CA ASN A 29 -8.01 1.85 4.67
C ASN A 29 -8.10 0.31 4.70
N LYS A 30 -8.74 -0.29 3.68
CA LYS A 30 -8.82 -1.76 3.54
C LYS A 30 -7.45 -2.42 3.50
N ALA A 31 -6.49 -1.84 2.77
CA ALA A 31 -5.16 -2.42 2.64
C ALA A 31 -4.35 -2.39 3.95
N ILE A 32 -4.45 -1.28 4.70
CA ILE A 32 -3.84 -1.16 6.03
C ILE A 32 -4.48 -2.13 7.01
N HIS A 33 -5.82 -2.21 7.04
CA HIS A 33 -6.55 -3.09 7.94
C HIS A 33 -6.29 -4.58 7.66
N ALA A 34 -6.19 -4.96 6.39
CA ALA A 34 -5.85 -6.33 5.98
C ALA A 34 -4.37 -6.70 6.20
N GLY A 35 -3.53 -5.79 6.70
CA GLY A 35 -2.12 -6.05 6.94
C GLY A 35 -1.32 -6.37 5.67
N ARG A 36 -1.74 -5.85 4.51
CA ARG A 36 -1.06 -6.08 3.23
C ARG A 36 0.36 -5.49 3.27
N LYS A 37 1.36 -6.25 2.81
CA LYS A 37 2.76 -5.82 2.77
C LYS A 37 2.99 -4.96 1.52
N ILE A 38 2.58 -3.70 1.59
CA ILE A 38 2.69 -2.75 0.49
C ILE A 38 3.79 -1.74 0.79
N PHE A 39 4.65 -1.52 -0.19
CA PHE A 39 5.76 -0.57 -0.14
C PHE A 39 5.59 0.49 -1.22
N LEU A 40 5.87 1.74 -0.86
CA LEU A 40 5.86 2.88 -1.76
C LEU A 40 7.29 3.32 -2.01
N THR A 41 7.59 3.64 -3.27
CA THR A 41 8.83 4.27 -3.72
C THR A 41 8.50 5.67 -4.20
N ILE A 42 9.04 6.67 -3.51
CA ILE A 42 8.97 8.07 -3.92
C ILE A 42 10.19 8.37 -4.77
N ASN A 43 9.96 8.71 -6.03
CA ASN A 43 10.97 9.10 -7.00
C ASN A 43 11.38 10.57 -6.84
N ALA A 44 12.51 10.95 -7.44
CA ALA A 44 13.03 12.32 -7.35
C ALA A 44 12.12 13.37 -8.01
N ASP A 45 11.33 12.95 -9.01
CA ASP A 45 10.31 13.77 -9.69
C ASP A 45 9.01 13.93 -8.89
N GLY A 46 8.91 13.29 -7.72
CA GLY A 46 7.73 13.29 -6.87
C GLY A 46 6.68 12.24 -7.25
N SER A 47 6.91 11.45 -8.31
CA SER A 47 6.03 10.32 -8.63
C SER A 47 6.12 9.24 -7.56
N VAL A 48 4.98 8.60 -7.29
CA VAL A 48 4.84 7.56 -6.27
C VAL A 48 4.50 6.24 -6.93
N TYR A 49 5.38 5.27 -6.78
CA TYR A 49 5.15 3.89 -7.21
C TYR A 49 4.83 3.02 -6.01
N ALA A 50 3.91 2.06 -6.16
CA ALA A 50 3.56 1.11 -5.09
C ALA A 50 3.65 -0.33 -5.58
N GLU A 51 4.21 -1.20 -4.74
CA GLU A 51 4.29 -2.65 -4.97
C GLU A 51 3.76 -3.42 -3.74
N GLU A 52 3.13 -4.56 -3.98
CA GLU A 52 2.68 -5.48 -2.92
C GLU A 52 3.51 -6.76 -2.95
N VAL A 53 4.01 -7.16 -1.78
CA VAL A 53 4.68 -8.44 -1.59
C VAL A 53 3.67 -9.43 -0.99
N LYS A 54 3.26 -10.42 -1.78
CA LYS A 54 2.37 -11.50 -1.34
C LYS A 54 3.04 -12.86 -1.56
N PRO A 55 2.91 -13.83 -0.62
CA PRO A 55 3.36 -15.20 -0.84
C PRO A 55 2.68 -15.84 -2.07
N PHE A 56 3.41 -16.71 -2.75
CA PHE A 56 2.89 -17.58 -3.80
C PHE A 56 2.83 -19.04 -3.28
N PRO A 57 1.72 -19.78 -3.50
CA PRO A 57 0.47 -19.36 -4.16
C PRO A 57 -0.34 -18.38 -3.31
N SER A 58 -1.07 -17.49 -3.98
CA SER A 58 -1.82 -16.40 -3.35
C SER A 58 -3.03 -16.88 -2.52
N ASN A 59 -3.55 -18.06 -2.85
CA ASN A 59 -4.55 -18.81 -2.11
C ASN A 59 -3.89 -20.06 -1.54
N LYS A 60 -3.43 -20.01 -0.28
CA LYS A 60 -3.20 -21.25 0.46
C LYS A 60 -4.59 -21.85 0.71
N LYS A 61 -4.88 -23.03 0.15
CA LYS A 61 -6.00 -23.83 0.66
C LYS A 61 -5.64 -24.11 2.11
N THR A 62 -6.29 -23.44 3.06
CA THR A 62 -6.21 -23.81 4.46
C THR A 62 -6.95 -25.14 4.59
N THR A 63 -6.30 -26.24 4.24
CA THR A 63 -6.72 -27.57 4.69
C THR A 63 -6.44 -27.59 6.18
N ALA A 64 -7.49 -27.32 6.95
CA ALA A 64 -7.55 -27.65 8.37
C ALA A 64 -7.58 -29.17 8.54
#